data_AF-A0A958SHW8-F1
#
_entry.id   AF-A0A958SHW8-F1
#
_cell.length_a   1.000
_cell.length_b   1.000
_cell.length_c   1.000
_cell.angle_alpha   90.00
_cell.angle_beta   90.00
_cell.angle_gamma   90.00
#
_symmetry.space_group_name_H-M   'P 1'
#
loop_
_entity.id
_entity.type
_entity.pdbx_description
1 polymer ?
#
loop_
_entity_poly.entity_id
_entity_poly.type
_entity_poly.pdbx_seq_one_letter_code
_entity_poly.pdbx_strand_id
1 'polypeptide(L)' 'LIEKQLMEQNIEYAAKRESRRLNPLKVVLLKAGSFAAFKESSILSGQREGQFKVVTLQYYEDCVFDFDHWTETND' A
#
# COMPACT_ATOMS: atom_id res chain seq x y z
N LEU A 1 0.98 9.81 12.86
CA LEU A 1 0.45 8.81 13.81
C LEU A 1 0.91 7.39 13.44
N ILE A 2 0.69 6.93 12.19
CA ILE A 2 1.02 5.57 11.74
C ILE A 2 2.53 5.25 11.88
N GLU A 3 3.42 6.10 11.35
CA GLU A 3 4.87 5.82 11.40
C GLU A 3 5.40 5.67 12.83
N LYS A 4 4.92 6.52 13.76
CA LYS A 4 5.28 6.42 15.18
C LYS A 4 4.86 5.07 15.77
N GLN A 5 3.62 4.62 15.50
CA GLN A 5 3.13 3.32 15.97
C GLN A 5 3.98 2.16 15.43
N LEU A 6 4.38 2.22 14.16
CA LEU A 6 5.26 1.21 13.56
C LEU A 6 6.63 1.17 14.23
N MET A 7 7.19 2.34 14.57
CA MET A 7 8.47 2.42 15.28
C MET A 7 8.40 1.88 16.71
N GLU A 8 7.28 2.11 17.42
CA GLU A 8 7.06 1.58 18.77
C GLU A 8 6.93 0.05 18.78
N GLN A 9 6.35 -0.53 17.73
CA GLN A 9 6.14 -1.98 17.63
C GLN A 9 7.33 -2.73 17.04
N ASN A 10 8.20 -2.06 16.28
CA ASN A 10 9.33 -2.69 15.59
C ASN A 10 10.60 -1.86 15.75
N ILE A 11 11.46 -2.30 16.68
CA ILE A 11 12.73 -1.65 17.00
C ILE A 11 13.69 -1.57 15.80
N GLU A 12 13.64 -2.55 14.88
CA GLU A 12 14.49 -2.57 13.69
C GLU A 12 14.01 -1.54 12.67
N TYR A 13 12.69 -1.43 12.47
CA TYR A 13 12.10 -0.37 11.65
C TYR A 13 12.46 1.01 12.22
N ALA A 14 12.33 1.21 13.53
CA ALA A 14 12.70 2.44 14.20
C ALA A 14 14.17 2.83 13.94
N ALA A 15 15.10 1.90 14.20
CA ALA A 15 16.53 2.13 13.98
C ALA A 15 16.87 2.42 12.51
N LYS A 16 16.21 1.74 11.56
CA LYS A 16 16.41 1.99 10.11
C LYS A 16 15.84 3.33 9.66
N ARG A 17 14.73 3.79 10.24
CA ARG A 17 14.16 5.12 9.98
C ARG A 17 15.04 6.23 10.56
N GLU A 18 15.49 6.09 11.81
CA GLU A 18 16.38 7.06 12.48
C GLU A 18 17.72 7.20 11.75
N SER A 19 18.32 6.09 11.34
CA SER A 19 19.56 6.07 10.54
C SER A 19 19.38 6.45 9.06
N ARG A 20 18.16 6.78 8.63
CA ARG A 20 17.80 7.13 7.23
C ARG A 20 18.07 6.05 6.18
N ARG A 21 18.27 4.79 6.59
CA ARG A 21 18.37 3.64 5.67
C ARG A 21 17.04 3.31 4.98
N LEU A 22 15.93 3.69 5.61
CA LEU A 22 14.60 3.66 5.01
C LEU A 22 14.15 5.08 4.69
N ASN A 23 13.45 5.26 3.57
CA ASN A 23 12.81 6.53 3.21
C ASN A 23 11.63 6.86 4.12
N PRO A 24 11.15 8.12 4.16
CA PRO A 24 9.93 8.50 4.86
C PRO A 24 8.71 7.69 4.44
N LEU A 25 7.90 7.28 5.43
CA LEU A 25 6.60 6.66 5.15
C LEU A 25 5.71 7.66 4.41
N LYS A 26 5.17 7.22 3.27
CA LYS A 26 4.12 7.96 2.54
C LYS A 26 2.78 7.28 2.77
N VAL A 27 1.77 8.08 3.09
CA VAL A 27 0.38 7.64 3.21
C VAL A 27 -0.43 8.47 2.23
N VAL A 28 -1.17 7.78 1.36
CA VAL A 28 -1.90 8.38 0.25
C VAL A 28 -3.37 7.97 0.37
N LEU A 29 -4.26 8.94 0.24
CA LEU A 29 -5.70 8.68 0.13
C LEU A 29 -6.04 8.30 -1.31
N LEU A 30 -6.87 7.28 -1.46
CA LEU A 30 -7.36 6.85 -2.76
C LEU A 30 -8.82 7.27 -2.92
N LYS A 31 -9.18 7.62 -4.15
CA LYS A 31 -10.54 7.97 -4.55
C LYS A 31 -11.52 6.86 -4.18
N ALA A 32 -12.76 7.23 -3.89
CA ALA A 32 -13.85 6.28 -3.73
C ALA A 32 -13.96 5.35 -4.97
N GLY A 33 -14.23 4.07 -4.72
CA GLY A 33 -14.30 3.04 -5.78
C GLY A 33 -12.96 2.37 -6.13
N SER A 34 -11.83 2.92 -5.68
CA SER A 34 -10.49 2.33 -5.92
C SER A 34 -10.37 0.88 -5.48
N PHE A 35 -10.95 0.51 -4.33
CA PHE A 35 -10.94 -0.88 -3.85
C PHE A 35 -11.70 -1.84 -4.77
N ALA A 36 -12.85 -1.42 -5.30
CA ALA A 36 -13.63 -2.24 -6.23
C ALA A 36 -12.85 -2.46 -7.54
N ALA A 37 -12.26 -1.41 -8.09
CA ALA A 37 -11.40 -1.48 -9.27
C ALA A 37 -10.16 -2.37 -9.05
N PHE A 38 -9.52 -2.26 -7.87
CA PHE A 38 -8.38 -3.11 -7.50
C PHE A 38 -8.76 -4.59 -7.41
N LYS A 39 -9.91 -4.89 -6.77
CA LYS A 39 -10.42 -6.25 -6.65
C LYS A 39 -10.72 -6.84 -8.03
N GLU A 40 -11.41 -6.09 -8.89
CA GLU A 40 -11.72 -6.52 -10.26
C GLU A 40 -10.46 -6.81 -11.07
N SER A 41 -9.48 -5.88 -11.05
CA SER A 41 -8.18 -6.07 -11.71
C SER A 41 -7.46 -7.33 -11.21
N SER A 42 -7.48 -7.58 -9.90
CA SER A 42 -6.87 -8.76 -9.29
C SER A 42 -7.55 -10.07 -9.72
N ILE A 43 -8.87 -10.08 -9.83
CA ILE A 43 -9.64 -11.24 -10.29
C ILE A 43 -9.35 -11.51 -11.78
N LEU A 44 -9.35 -10.47 -12.61
CA LEU A 44 -8.99 -10.57 -14.03
C LEU A 44 -7.54 -11.06 -14.22
N SER A 45 -6.67 -10.75 -13.27
CA SER A 45 -5.27 -11.21 -13.23
C SER A 45 -5.11 -12.64 -12.65
N GLY A 46 -6.23 -13.34 -12.39
CA GLY A 46 -6.25 -14.76 -12.04
C GLY A 46 -6.54 -15.09 -10.57
N GLN A 47 -6.81 -14.10 -9.70
CA GLN A 47 -7.29 -14.39 -8.36
C GLN A 47 -8.73 -14.91 -8.37
N ARG A 48 -9.01 -15.92 -7.54
CA ARG A 48 -10.39 -16.45 -7.39
C ARG A 48 -11.21 -15.51 -6.51
N GLU A 49 -12.34 -15.05 -7.01
CA GLU A 49 -13.21 -14.11 -6.28
C GLU A 49 -13.59 -14.59 -4.88
N GLY A 50 -14.03 -15.85 -4.74
CA GLY A 50 -14.45 -16.43 -3.45
C GLY A 50 -13.32 -16.60 -2.43
N GLN A 51 -12.07 -16.35 -2.82
CA GLN A 51 -10.89 -16.38 -1.95
C GLN A 51 -10.04 -15.11 -2.11
N PHE A 52 -10.63 -14.02 -2.61
CA PHE A 52 -9.91 -12.78 -2.84
C PHE A 52 -9.26 -12.28 -1.54
N LYS A 53 -7.97 -11.99 -1.61
CA LYS A 53 -7.18 -11.44 -0.50
C LYS A 53 -6.29 -10.33 -1.02
N VAL A 54 -6.28 -9.22 -0.30
CA VAL A 54 -5.34 -8.12 -0.55
C VAL A 54 -3.95 -8.54 -0.10
N VAL A 55 -2.97 -8.41 -1.00
CA VAL A 55 -1.56 -8.51 -0.64
C VAL A 55 -1.15 -7.18 -0.01
N THR A 56 -0.79 -7.19 1.27
CA THR A 56 -0.53 -5.98 2.06
C THR A 56 0.91 -5.49 2.01
N LEU A 57 1.82 -6.30 1.45
CA LEU A 57 3.24 -5.95 1.26
C LEU A 57 3.71 -6.55 -0.06
N GLN A 58 4.00 -5.68 -1.03
CA GLN A 58 4.39 -6.04 -2.38
C GLN A 58 5.38 -5.00 -2.92
N TYR A 59 6.29 -5.41 -3.82
CA TYR A 59 7.10 -4.47 -4.57
C TYR A 59 6.25 -3.68 -5.57
N TYR A 60 6.55 -2.40 -5.72
CA TYR A 60 5.82 -1.52 -6.64
C TYR A 60 5.89 -2.05 -8.09
N GLU A 61 7.04 -2.58 -8.51
CA GLU A 61 7.25 -3.12 -9.87
C GLU A 61 6.41 -4.38 -10.17
N ASP A 62 6.04 -5.15 -9.15
CA ASP A 62 5.17 -6.32 -9.30
C ASP A 62 3.67 -5.93 -9.26
N CYS A 63 3.37 -4.69 -8.88
CA CYS A 63 2.00 -4.23 -8.71
C CYS A 63 1.45 -3.69 -10.04
N VAL A 64 0.64 -4.51 -10.70
CA VAL A 64 0.02 -4.15 -11.99
C VAL A 64 -1.13 -3.15 -11.87
N PHE A 65 -1.62 -2.90 -10.66
CA PHE A 65 -2.68 -1.93 -10.42
C PHE A 65 -2.08 -0.54 -10.21
N ASP A 66 -2.46 0.40 -11.07
CA ASP A 66 -2.00 1.79 -11.04
C ASP A 66 -2.68 2.57 -9.90
N PHE A 67 -2.11 2.51 -8.70
CA PHE A 67 -2.59 3.28 -7.54
C PHE A 67 -2.42 4.80 -7.70
N ASP A 68 -1.50 5.25 -8.56
CA ASP A 68 -1.26 6.67 -8.77
C ASP A 68 -2.44 7.32 -9.50
N HIS A 69 -3.04 6.62 -10.47
CA HIS A 69 -4.29 7.05 -11.12
C HIS A 69 -5.45 7.24 -10.13
N TRP A 70 -5.50 6.40 -9.09
CA TRP A 70 -6.54 6.40 -8.07
C TRP A 70 -6.26 7.30 -6.87
N THR A 71 -5.10 7.96 -6.82
CA THR A 71 -4.76 8.87 -5.73
C THR A 71 -5.64 10.10 -5.74
N GLU A 72 -6.17 10.48 -4.57
CA GLU A 72 -6.85 11.77 -4.40
C GLU A 72 -5.82 12.90 -4.54
N THR A 73 -6.08 13.81 -5.46
CA THR A 73 -5.35 15.08 -5.58
C THR A 73 -6.10 16.08 -4.71
N ASN A 74 -5.45 16.59 -3.67
CA ASN A 74 -5.98 17.72 -2.92
C ASN A 74 -5.73 18.97 -3.77
N ASP A 75 -6.75 19.43 -4.49
CA ASP A 75 -6.81 20.80 -5.00
C ASP A 75 -7.14 21.79 -3.87
#